data_AF-A0A7S4LZV1-F1
#
_entry.id   AF-A0A7S4LZV1-F1
#
_cell.length_a   1.000
_cell.length_b   1.000
_cell.length_c   1.000
_cell.angle_alpha   90.00
_cell.angle_beta   90.00
_cell.angle_gamma   90.00
#
_symmetry.space_group_name_H-M   'P 1'
#
loop_
_entity.id
_entity.type
_entity.pdbx_description
1 polymer ?
#
loop_
_entity_poly.entity_id
_entity_poly.type
_entity_poly.pdbx_seq_one_letter_code
_entity_poly.pdbx_strand_id
1 'polypeptide(L)'
;MDRKMILLRDGHKVVPLNQCDIHKARRFAFYDQVHTTGMDIQHCLNAKAVLTLGKDMTFRDYAQGAYRMRGIGMGQTIQLFVIPEVQQLIDDNLKAVKSQKSQEEKLNLLERVSAWLVVNSMRSEKVQFNMLCEQNMRNVWRKNAFNFLVWRCNDVGTTDSDKKLVRCIDAFLERLDFQIESEIPRERTFSERLADMHRQNNDLLERDEEREQVNHIKKIATWTDEKSEERPAQLPESEFIEERTLSAEQEQEQEQ
;
A
#
# COMPACT_ATOMS: atom_id res chain seq x y z
N MET A 1 -11.57 -15.38 -13.34
CA MET A 1 -10.83 -14.75 -14.46
C MET A 1 -11.74 -13.76 -15.16
N ASP A 2 -11.37 -12.49 -15.12
CA ASP A 2 -12.10 -11.42 -15.79
C ASP A 2 -12.15 -11.58 -17.30
N ARG A 3 -13.26 -11.13 -17.88
CA ARG A 3 -13.54 -11.22 -19.31
C ARG A 3 -13.63 -9.82 -19.90
N LYS A 4 -13.05 -9.66 -21.10
CA LYS A 4 -13.18 -8.43 -21.89
C LYS A 4 -14.63 -8.32 -22.39
N MET A 5 -15.39 -7.42 -21.80
CA MET A 5 -16.78 -7.14 -22.17
C MET A 5 -16.90 -5.74 -22.78
N ILE A 6 -17.98 -5.50 -23.50
CA ILE A 6 -18.36 -4.17 -24.00
C ILE A 6 -19.85 -3.95 -23.78
N LEU A 7 -20.18 -2.79 -23.22
CA LEU A 7 -21.53 -2.30 -23.08
C LEU A 7 -21.93 -1.56 -24.37
N LEU A 8 -22.95 -2.07 -25.06
CA LEU A 8 -23.53 -1.41 -26.21
C LEU A 8 -24.43 -0.28 -25.73
N ARG A 9 -24.21 0.94 -26.25
CA ARG A 9 -25.02 2.12 -25.91
C ARG A 9 -26.49 1.94 -26.25
N ASP A 10 -26.77 1.24 -27.35
CA ASP A 10 -28.13 0.91 -27.76
C ASP A 10 -28.59 -0.36 -27.02
N GLY A 11 -29.68 -0.25 -26.26
CA GLY A 11 -30.26 -1.33 -25.47
C GLY A 11 -29.45 -1.78 -24.23
N HIS A 12 -28.34 -1.12 -23.88
CA HIS A 12 -27.49 -1.44 -22.71
C HIS A 12 -27.07 -2.91 -22.61
N LYS A 13 -26.94 -3.58 -23.76
CA LYS A 13 -26.58 -4.99 -23.80
C LYS A 13 -25.07 -5.13 -23.58
N VAL A 14 -24.71 -6.05 -22.69
CA VAL A 14 -23.31 -6.43 -22.47
C VAL A 14 -22.97 -7.64 -23.32
N VAL A 15 -21.93 -7.55 -24.13
CA VAL A 15 -21.47 -8.64 -24.99
C VAL A 15 -19.95 -8.83 -24.85
N PRO A 16 -19.42 -10.05 -25.11
CA PRO A 16 -17.98 -10.27 -25.19
C PRO A 16 -17.32 -9.37 -26.25
N LEU A 17 -16.18 -8.75 -25.91
CA LEU A 17 -15.49 -7.80 -26.80
C LEU A 17 -15.07 -8.44 -28.14
N ASN A 18 -14.77 -9.74 -28.15
CA ASN A 18 -14.41 -10.50 -29.35
C ASN A 18 -15.60 -10.80 -30.27
N GLN A 19 -16.83 -10.68 -29.78
CA GLN A 19 -18.08 -10.84 -30.54
C GLN A 19 -18.70 -9.49 -30.91
N CYS A 20 -18.00 -8.38 -30.64
CA CYS A 20 -18.50 -7.04 -30.91
C CYS A 20 -18.02 -6.52 -32.26
N ASP A 21 -18.97 -6.22 -33.14
CA ASP A 21 -18.73 -5.70 -34.50
C ASP A 21 -18.52 -4.18 -34.55
N ILE A 22 -18.56 -3.47 -33.43
CA ILE A 22 -18.29 -2.02 -33.41
C ILE A 22 -16.83 -1.78 -33.77
N HIS A 23 -16.53 -0.97 -34.77
CA HIS A 23 -15.14 -0.64 -35.13
C HIS A 23 -14.37 0.01 -33.95
N LYS A 24 -13.07 -0.30 -33.77
CA LYS A 24 -12.23 0.19 -32.65
C LYS A 24 -12.30 1.72 -32.45
N ALA A 25 -12.34 2.48 -33.54
CA ALA A 25 -12.42 3.95 -33.52
C ALA A 25 -13.73 4.51 -32.93
N ARG A 26 -14.77 3.68 -32.81
CA ARG A 26 -16.08 4.03 -32.21
C ARG A 26 -16.24 3.51 -30.79
N ARG A 27 -15.20 2.89 -30.23
CA ARG A 27 -15.21 2.34 -28.87
C ARG A 27 -14.61 3.36 -27.90
N PHE A 28 -15.17 3.42 -26.71
CA PHE A 28 -14.55 4.05 -25.55
C PHE A 28 -14.13 2.93 -24.60
N ALA A 29 -12.89 2.99 -24.12
CA ALA A 29 -12.36 2.04 -23.15
C ALA A 29 -12.01 2.79 -21.88
N PHE A 30 -12.40 2.20 -20.75
CA PHE A 30 -12.08 2.68 -19.42
C PHE A 30 -11.27 1.60 -18.71
N TYR A 31 -10.20 2.01 -18.06
CA TYR A 31 -9.40 1.15 -17.19
C TYR A 31 -9.48 1.75 -15.80
N ASP A 32 -9.99 0.97 -14.85
CA ASP A 32 -9.73 1.25 -13.43
C ASP A 32 -8.31 0.79 -13.08
N GLN A 33 -7.90 1.02 -11.82
CA GLN A 33 -6.56 0.71 -11.35
C GLN A 33 -6.24 -0.79 -11.40
N VAL A 34 -7.16 -1.64 -10.96
CA VAL A 34 -6.99 -3.11 -10.92
C VAL A 34 -6.76 -3.65 -12.35
N HIS A 35 -7.54 -3.14 -13.31
CA HIS A 35 -7.46 -3.53 -14.71
C HIS A 35 -6.35 -2.84 -15.52
N THR A 36 -5.49 -2.02 -14.89
CA THR A 36 -4.25 -1.55 -15.54
C THR A 36 -3.23 -2.68 -15.72
N THR A 37 -3.39 -3.78 -15.00
CA THR A 37 -2.59 -5.00 -15.14
C THR A 37 -3.43 -6.15 -15.70
N GLY A 38 -2.80 -7.10 -16.41
CA GLY A 38 -3.48 -8.28 -16.97
C GLY A 38 -4.44 -8.05 -18.16
N MET A 39 -5.13 -6.91 -18.26
CA MET A 39 -6.12 -6.62 -19.29
C MET A 39 -5.53 -5.92 -20.52
N ASP A 40 -5.61 -6.55 -21.70
CA ASP A 40 -5.08 -5.99 -22.95
C ASP A 40 -6.21 -5.71 -23.97
N ILE A 41 -6.68 -4.46 -24.05
CA ILE A 41 -7.69 -4.03 -25.03
C ILE A 41 -6.97 -3.31 -26.17
N GLN A 42 -7.09 -3.83 -27.38
CA GLN A 42 -6.44 -3.22 -28.55
C GLN A 42 -7.15 -1.93 -28.98
N HIS A 43 -6.40 -0.83 -29.03
CA HIS A 43 -6.88 0.47 -29.51
C HIS A 43 -6.53 0.72 -30.99
N CYS A 44 -7.05 1.81 -31.57
CA CYS A 44 -6.62 2.27 -32.89
C CYS A 44 -5.21 2.89 -32.83
N LEU A 45 -4.52 2.95 -33.97
CA LEU A 45 -3.12 3.42 -34.03
C LEU A 45 -2.96 4.89 -33.62
N ASN A 46 -3.99 5.71 -33.81
CA ASN A 46 -4.02 7.14 -33.46
C ASN A 46 -4.85 7.42 -32.19
N ALA A 47 -5.06 6.41 -31.35
CA ALA A 47 -5.86 6.55 -30.14
C ALA A 47 -5.26 7.62 -29.20
N LYS A 48 -6.13 8.39 -28.56
CA LYS A 48 -5.77 9.33 -27.51
C LYS A 48 -6.39 8.86 -26.20
N ALA A 49 -5.58 8.79 -25.16
CA ALA A 49 -6.03 8.48 -23.82
C ALA A 49 -5.88 9.68 -22.89
N VAL A 50 -6.71 9.72 -21.87
CA VAL A 50 -6.53 10.59 -20.71
C VAL A 50 -6.04 9.70 -19.58
N LEU A 51 -4.98 10.15 -18.89
CA LEU A 51 -4.45 9.48 -17.71
C LEU A 51 -4.59 10.42 -16.52
N THR A 52 -5.25 9.96 -15.46
CA THR A 52 -5.45 10.72 -14.22
C THR A 52 -4.41 10.33 -13.18
N LEU A 53 -4.07 11.24 -12.27
CA LEU A 53 -3.18 11.00 -11.13
C LEU A 53 -3.95 11.00 -9.81
N GLY A 54 -3.73 9.97 -8.99
CA GLY A 54 -4.17 9.90 -7.59
C GLY A 54 -3.04 10.22 -6.61
N LYS A 55 -3.37 10.63 -5.38
CA LYS A 55 -2.40 11.06 -4.35
C LYS A 55 -1.35 10.00 -3.99
N ASP A 56 -1.75 8.73 -3.98
CA ASP A 56 -0.93 7.60 -3.53
C ASP A 56 -0.36 6.76 -4.68
N MET A 57 -0.52 7.21 -5.92
CA MET A 57 0.04 6.52 -7.07
C MET A 57 1.57 6.51 -7.01
N THR A 58 2.15 5.37 -7.36
CA THR A 58 3.58 5.20 -7.58
C THR A 58 3.91 5.31 -9.06
N PHE A 59 5.22 5.42 -9.38
CA PHE A 59 5.65 5.45 -10.78
C PHE A 59 5.26 4.17 -11.52
N ARG A 60 5.21 3.02 -10.82
CA ARG A 60 4.78 1.75 -11.39
C ARG A 60 3.33 1.82 -11.86
N ASP A 61 2.42 2.29 -11.02
CA ASP A 61 0.97 2.34 -11.31
C ASP A 61 0.70 3.28 -12.49
N TYR A 62 1.35 4.46 -12.46
CA TYR A 62 1.31 5.42 -13.56
C TYR A 62 1.78 4.81 -14.89
N ALA A 63 2.92 4.11 -14.88
CA ALA A 63 3.48 3.49 -16.07
C ALA A 63 2.59 2.33 -16.58
N GLN A 64 2.04 1.50 -15.69
CA GLN A 64 1.17 0.39 -16.05
C GLN A 64 -0.11 0.87 -16.75
N GLY A 65 -0.72 1.94 -16.24
CA GLY A 65 -1.85 2.63 -16.87
C GLY A 65 -1.46 3.22 -18.23
N ALA A 66 -0.34 3.95 -18.30
CA ALA A 66 0.15 4.52 -19.55
C ALA A 66 0.41 3.47 -20.63
N TYR A 67 0.99 2.32 -20.27
CA TYR A 67 1.31 1.23 -21.18
C TYR A 67 0.11 0.44 -21.69
N ARG A 68 -1.12 0.75 -21.25
CA ARG A 68 -2.33 0.27 -21.96
C ARG A 68 -2.38 0.85 -23.39
N MET A 69 -1.80 2.03 -23.59
CA MET A 69 -1.54 2.59 -24.91
C MET A 69 -0.25 1.99 -25.49
N ARG A 70 -0.33 0.75 -25.99
CA ARG A 70 0.83 -0.01 -26.52
C ARG A 70 1.62 0.71 -27.61
N GLY A 71 0.98 1.61 -28.35
CA GLY A 71 1.60 2.42 -29.40
C GLY A 71 1.95 3.84 -28.96
N ILE A 72 2.14 4.10 -27.65
CA ILE A 72 2.51 5.43 -27.15
C ILE A 72 3.79 5.92 -27.84
N GLY A 73 3.76 7.14 -28.38
CA GLY A 73 4.87 7.70 -29.16
C GLY A 73 4.94 7.20 -30.62
N MET A 74 4.14 6.19 -30.97
CA MET A 74 3.96 5.64 -32.32
C MET A 74 2.52 5.86 -32.82
N GLY A 75 2.07 7.11 -32.76
CA GLY A 75 0.72 7.53 -33.16
C GLY A 75 -0.29 7.62 -32.01
N GLN A 76 -0.16 6.76 -30.99
CA GLN A 76 -0.97 6.90 -29.78
C GLN A 76 -0.37 7.95 -28.84
N THR A 77 -1.25 8.70 -28.18
CA THR A 77 -0.85 9.80 -27.28
C THR A 77 -1.63 9.74 -25.98
N ILE A 78 -1.03 10.26 -24.91
CA ILE A 78 -1.64 10.36 -23.59
C ILE A 78 -1.67 11.84 -23.19
N GLN A 79 -2.81 12.28 -22.69
CA GLN A 79 -2.97 13.57 -22.04
C GLN A 79 -3.11 13.35 -20.54
N LEU A 80 -2.17 13.92 -19.79
CA LEU A 80 -2.17 13.83 -18.33
C LEU A 80 -3.15 14.84 -17.73
N PHE A 81 -4.08 14.36 -16.92
CA PHE A 81 -5.02 15.17 -16.15
C PHE A 81 -4.61 15.16 -14.68
N VAL A 82 -4.31 16.35 -14.16
CA VAL A 82 -3.89 16.57 -12.77
C VAL A 82 -4.90 17.49 -12.13
N ILE A 83 -5.54 17.04 -11.06
CA ILE A 83 -6.46 17.87 -10.27
C ILE A 83 -5.65 18.87 -9.41
N PRO A 84 -6.22 20.04 -9.08
CA PRO A 84 -5.50 21.09 -8.33
C PRO A 84 -4.87 20.62 -7.02
N GLU A 85 -5.56 19.74 -6.29
CA GLU A 85 -5.14 19.19 -5.00
C GLU A 85 -3.86 18.35 -5.15
N VAL A 86 -3.83 17.48 -6.16
CA VAL A 86 -2.63 16.67 -6.47
C VAL A 86 -1.51 17.54 -7.00
N GLN A 87 -1.82 18.57 -7.79
CA GLN A 87 -0.81 19.54 -8.23
C GLN A 87 -0.16 20.24 -7.03
N GLN A 88 -0.94 20.63 -6.02
CA GLN A 88 -0.41 21.23 -4.80
C GLN A 88 0.48 20.25 -4.03
N LEU A 89 0.08 18.99 -3.90
CA LEU A 89 0.90 17.93 -3.27
C LEU A 89 2.24 17.70 -3.99
N ILE A 90 2.24 17.71 -5.33
CA ILE A 90 3.47 17.61 -6.13
C ILE A 90 4.40 18.77 -5.79
N ASP A 91 3.85 19.97 -5.71
CA ASP A 91 4.60 21.20 -5.50
C ASP A 91 5.22 21.23 -4.11
N ASP A 92 4.46 20.87 -3.09
CA ASP A 92 4.91 20.90 -1.70
C ASP A 92 5.99 19.85 -1.41
N ASN A 93 5.83 18.63 -1.95
CA ASN A 93 6.84 17.57 -1.79
C ASN A 93 8.15 17.89 -2.52
N LEU A 94 8.08 18.52 -3.69
CA LEU A 94 9.28 18.88 -4.46
C LEU A 94 9.97 20.14 -3.94
N LYS A 95 9.27 21.06 -3.26
CA LYS A 95 9.88 22.21 -2.58
C LYS A 95 10.92 21.77 -1.55
N ALA A 96 10.62 20.73 -0.77
CA ALA A 96 11.54 20.18 0.23
C ALA A 96 12.87 19.70 -0.38
N VAL A 97 12.87 19.26 -1.65
CA VAL A 97 14.07 18.81 -2.37
C VAL A 97 14.86 19.97 -2.99
N LYS A 98 14.18 21.06 -3.36
CA LYS A 98 14.78 22.21 -4.07
C LYS A 98 15.65 23.12 -3.20
N SER A 99 15.52 23.08 -1.87
CA SER A 99 16.31 23.93 -0.96
C SER A 99 17.82 23.70 -1.00
N GLN A 100 18.32 22.68 -1.71
CA GLN A 100 19.76 22.35 -1.78
C GLN A 100 20.48 22.74 -3.09
N LYS A 101 19.79 23.20 -4.15
CA LYS A 101 20.45 23.59 -5.40
C LYS A 101 19.98 24.95 -5.92
N SER A 102 20.88 25.92 -5.81
CA SER A 102 20.84 27.21 -6.46
C SER A 102 21.06 27.07 -7.98
N GLN A 103 19.98 26.85 -8.74
CA GLN A 103 19.78 27.32 -10.13
C GLN A 103 18.40 26.86 -10.61
N GLU A 104 17.48 27.80 -10.81
CA GLU A 104 16.10 27.57 -11.23
C GLU A 104 16.01 27.26 -12.73
N GLU A 105 16.27 26.01 -13.12
CA GLU A 105 15.59 25.47 -14.29
C GLU A 105 14.22 24.97 -13.82
N LYS A 106 13.16 25.65 -14.26
CA LYS A 106 11.79 25.20 -14.01
C LYS A 106 11.59 23.86 -14.72
N LEU A 107 11.74 22.77 -13.96
CA LEU A 107 11.40 21.42 -14.41
C LEU A 107 10.03 21.41 -15.09
N ASN A 108 9.93 20.70 -16.21
CA ASN A 108 8.66 20.56 -16.90
C ASN A 108 7.66 19.76 -16.03
N LEU A 109 6.37 19.85 -16.34
CA LEU A 109 5.34 19.20 -15.53
C LEU A 109 5.54 17.67 -15.44
N LEU A 110 5.96 17.03 -16.53
CA LEU A 110 6.15 15.58 -16.58
C LEU A 110 7.35 15.12 -15.74
N GLU A 111 8.43 15.90 -15.69
CA GLU A 111 9.59 15.68 -14.82
C GLU A 111 9.18 15.80 -13.35
N ARG A 112 8.40 16.83 -13.02
CA ARG A 112 7.88 17.02 -11.64
C ARG A 112 7.00 15.86 -11.22
N VAL A 113 6.07 15.45 -12.08
CA VAL A 113 5.20 14.30 -11.85
C VAL A 113 6.03 13.03 -11.67
N SER A 114 6.99 12.77 -12.56
CA SER A 114 7.84 11.57 -12.48
C SER A 114 8.66 11.54 -11.20
N ALA A 115 9.26 12.68 -10.81
CA ALA A 115 10.00 12.80 -9.56
C ALA A 115 9.10 12.57 -8.34
N TRP A 116 7.90 13.17 -8.32
CA TRP A 116 6.94 12.99 -7.23
C TRP A 116 6.46 11.53 -7.11
N LEU A 117 6.18 10.86 -8.23
CA LEU A 117 5.79 9.45 -8.26
C LEU A 117 6.90 8.52 -7.73
N VAL A 118 8.17 8.86 -7.97
CA VAL A 118 9.32 8.11 -7.41
C VAL A 118 9.43 8.35 -5.90
N VAL A 119 9.22 9.58 -5.43
CA VAL A 119 9.17 9.88 -3.99
C VAL A 119 8.04 9.10 -3.31
N ASN A 120 6.87 9.00 -3.96
CA ASN A 120 5.76 8.18 -3.46
C ASN A 120 6.14 6.69 -3.39
N SER A 121 6.87 6.15 -4.37
CA SER A 121 7.40 4.78 -4.30
C SER A 121 8.27 4.57 -3.05
N MET A 122 9.18 5.49 -2.76
CA MET A 122 10.05 5.42 -1.58
C MET A 122 9.26 5.47 -0.26
N ARG A 123 8.23 6.32 -0.20
CA ARG A 123 7.33 6.40 0.96
C ARG A 123 6.57 5.09 1.16
N SER A 124 6.04 4.55 0.06
CA SER A 124 5.38 3.25 0.06
C SER A 124 6.32 2.15 0.58
N GLU A 125 7.59 2.13 0.14
CA GLU A 125 8.59 1.16 0.62
C GLU A 125 8.89 1.31 2.11
N LYS A 126 8.95 2.54 2.64
CA LYS A 126 9.09 2.79 4.08
C LYS A 126 7.93 2.17 4.88
N VAL A 127 6.69 2.37 4.43
CA VAL A 127 5.51 1.79 5.08
C VAL A 127 5.57 0.26 5.09
N GLN A 128 5.96 -0.35 3.97
CA GLN A 128 6.14 -1.81 3.88
C GLN A 128 7.27 -2.32 4.78
N PHE A 129 8.36 -1.56 4.89
CA PHE A 129 9.45 -1.86 5.80
C PHE A 129 8.99 -1.81 7.27
N ASN A 130 8.23 -0.79 7.66
CA ASN A 130 7.67 -0.67 9.01
C ASN A 130 6.75 -1.87 9.33
N MET A 131 5.87 -2.24 8.39
CA MET A 131 5.01 -3.43 8.55
C MET A 131 5.83 -4.72 8.69
N LEU A 132 6.89 -4.88 7.90
CA LEU A 132 7.80 -6.02 8.01
C LEU A 132 8.50 -6.07 9.38
N CYS A 133 8.93 -4.93 9.92
CA CYS A 133 9.50 -4.85 11.26
C CYS A 133 8.49 -5.27 12.33
N GLU A 134 7.23 -4.82 12.26
CA GLU A 134 6.18 -5.29 13.18
C GLU A 134 5.96 -6.79 13.08
N GLN A 135 5.85 -7.32 11.86
CA GLN A 135 5.64 -8.74 11.61
C GLN A 135 6.82 -9.58 12.10
N ASN A 136 8.06 -9.17 11.81
CA ASN A 136 9.26 -9.84 12.30
C ASN A 136 9.30 -9.88 13.81
N MET A 137 8.92 -8.78 14.47
CA MET A 137 8.87 -8.71 15.92
C MET A 137 7.77 -9.64 16.47
N ARG A 138 6.55 -9.60 15.89
CA ARG A 138 5.46 -10.54 16.22
C ARG A 138 5.88 -12.00 16.07
N ASN A 139 6.64 -12.31 15.03
CA ASN A 139 7.09 -13.66 14.72
C ASN A 139 7.97 -14.25 15.83
N VAL A 140 8.76 -13.44 16.56
CA VAL A 140 9.64 -13.93 17.63
C VAL A 140 8.82 -14.58 18.74
N TRP A 141 7.91 -13.84 19.38
CA TRP A 141 7.09 -14.40 20.47
C TRP A 141 6.00 -15.35 19.96
N ARG A 142 5.48 -15.16 18.73
CA ARG A 142 4.51 -16.10 18.15
C ARG A 142 5.13 -17.48 17.91
N LYS A 143 6.41 -17.59 17.56
CA LYS A 143 7.09 -18.90 17.46
C LYS A 143 7.12 -19.62 18.81
N ASN A 144 7.43 -18.91 19.89
CA ASN A 144 7.43 -19.49 21.23
C ASN A 144 6.05 -19.90 21.69
N ALA A 145 5.08 -19.01 21.51
CA ALA A 145 3.68 -19.28 21.80
C ALA A 145 3.17 -20.50 21.01
N PHE A 146 3.49 -20.58 19.71
CA PHE A 146 3.13 -21.70 18.86
C PHE A 146 3.73 -23.02 19.35
N ASN A 147 5.04 -23.06 19.64
CA ASN A 147 5.69 -24.26 20.15
C ASN A 147 5.07 -24.72 21.48
N PHE A 148 4.72 -23.79 22.36
CA PHE A 148 4.05 -24.07 23.62
C PHE A 148 2.63 -24.62 23.41
N LEU A 149 1.87 -24.05 22.47
CA LEU A 149 0.53 -24.51 22.11
C LEU A 149 0.55 -25.90 21.46
N VAL A 150 1.52 -26.19 20.60
CA VAL A 150 1.70 -27.51 20.00
C VAL A 150 2.05 -28.54 21.07
N TRP A 151 2.92 -28.17 22.03
CA TRP A 151 3.29 -29.06 23.13
C TRP A 151 2.11 -29.38 24.07
N ARG A 152 1.25 -28.41 24.38
CA ARG A 152 0.08 -28.57 25.26
C ARG A 152 -1.25 -28.61 24.54
N CYS A 153 -1.29 -29.09 23.30
CA CYS A 153 -2.49 -29.04 22.47
C CYS A 153 -3.70 -29.75 23.10
N ASN A 154 -3.47 -30.81 23.88
CA ASN A 154 -4.52 -31.57 24.58
C ASN A 154 -5.17 -30.82 25.76
N ASP A 155 -4.51 -29.78 26.27
CA ASP A 155 -4.96 -29.04 27.46
C ASP A 155 -5.75 -27.77 27.07
N VAL A 156 -5.81 -27.45 25.77
CA VAL A 156 -6.49 -26.26 25.26
C VAL A 156 -8.00 -26.44 25.42
N GLY A 157 -8.63 -25.56 26.20
CA GLY A 157 -10.08 -25.57 26.43
C GLY A 157 -10.54 -26.58 27.49
N THR A 158 -9.62 -27.21 28.21
CA THR A 158 -9.92 -28.10 29.34
C THR A 158 -9.82 -27.36 30.68
N THR A 159 -10.16 -28.03 31.78
CA THR A 159 -9.99 -27.50 33.16
C THR A 159 -8.52 -27.25 33.54
N ASP A 160 -7.57 -27.83 32.80
CA ASP A 160 -6.12 -27.72 33.02
C ASP A 160 -5.49 -26.58 32.19
N SER A 161 -6.32 -25.72 31.59
CA SER A 161 -5.87 -24.54 30.85
C SER A 161 -5.22 -23.50 31.78
N ASP A 162 -3.88 -23.46 31.74
CA ASP A 162 -3.10 -22.47 32.50
C ASP A 162 -3.17 -21.06 31.91
N LYS A 163 -2.92 -20.05 32.75
CA LYS A 163 -2.82 -18.64 32.33
C LYS A 163 -1.80 -18.42 31.20
N LYS A 164 -0.70 -19.19 31.20
CA LYS A 164 0.33 -19.15 30.14
C LYS A 164 -0.24 -19.67 28.81
N LEU A 165 -1.07 -20.72 28.83
CA LEU A 165 -1.69 -21.28 27.64
C LEU A 165 -2.66 -20.28 27.00
N VAL A 166 -3.52 -19.66 27.81
CA VAL A 166 -4.44 -18.59 27.36
C VAL A 166 -3.65 -17.42 26.76
N ARG A 167 -2.55 -17.01 27.40
CA ARG A 167 -1.69 -15.94 26.89
C ARG A 167 -1.05 -16.27 25.53
N CYS A 168 -0.63 -17.52 25.32
CA CYS A 168 -0.11 -17.96 24.03
C CYS A 168 -1.19 -17.92 22.94
N ILE A 169 -2.45 -18.21 23.27
CA ILE A 169 -3.59 -18.06 22.33
C ILE A 169 -3.84 -16.58 22.03
N ASP A 170 -3.86 -15.71 23.04
CA ASP A 170 -4.05 -14.27 22.88
C ASP A 170 -3.01 -13.64 21.93
N ALA A 171 -1.80 -14.19 21.80
CA ALA A 171 -0.78 -13.71 20.87
C ALA A 171 -1.16 -13.85 19.38
N PHE A 172 -2.14 -14.69 19.07
CA PHE A 172 -2.67 -14.92 17.73
C PHE A 172 -4.05 -14.32 17.49
N LEU A 173 -4.74 -13.88 18.55
CA LEU A 173 -6.06 -13.28 18.44
C LEU A 173 -5.91 -11.78 18.22
N GLU A 174 -6.52 -11.29 17.13
CA GLU A 174 -6.76 -9.86 16.94
C GLU A 174 -8.15 -9.55 17.48
N ARG A 175 -8.22 -8.78 18.56
CA ARG A 175 -9.50 -8.38 19.13
C ARG A 175 -10.10 -7.29 18.26
N LEU A 176 -11.21 -7.62 17.60
CA LEU A 176 -12.06 -6.63 16.95
C LEU A 176 -12.77 -5.83 18.05
N ASP A 177 -12.22 -4.67 18.38
CA ASP A 177 -12.90 -3.71 19.23
C ASP A 177 -13.71 -2.74 18.36
N PHE A 178 -15.02 -2.70 18.57
CA PHE A 178 -15.94 -1.81 17.86
C PHE A 178 -16.18 -0.50 18.63
N GLN A 179 -15.49 -0.30 19.77
CA GLN A 179 -15.57 0.94 20.53
C GLN A 179 -14.77 2.04 19.83
N ILE A 180 -15.49 3.07 19.38
CA ILE A 180 -14.89 4.28 18.84
C ILE A 180 -14.39 5.11 20.03
N GLU A 181 -13.07 5.20 20.19
CA GLU A 181 -12.46 6.10 21.18
C GLU A 181 -12.93 7.54 20.92
N SER A 182 -13.40 8.22 21.97
CA SER A 182 -13.92 9.59 21.86
C SER A 182 -12.83 10.67 21.81
N GLU A 183 -11.56 10.24 21.83
CA GLU A 183 -10.40 11.12 21.81
C GLU A 183 -9.72 11.07 20.45
N ILE A 184 -9.14 12.21 20.04
CA ILE A 184 -8.32 12.28 18.83
C ILE A 184 -7.04 11.47 19.10
N PRO A 185 -6.74 10.42 18.32
CA PRO A 185 -5.53 9.63 18.50
C PRO A 185 -4.29 10.53 18.44
N ARG A 186 -3.41 10.42 19.45
CA ARG A 186 -2.11 11.11 19.42
C ARG A 186 -1.19 10.40 18.44
N GLU A 187 -0.51 11.15 17.59
CA GLU A 187 0.54 10.60 16.73
C GLU A 187 1.59 9.91 17.59
N ARG A 188 1.75 8.60 17.41
CA ARG A 188 2.81 7.79 18.01
C ARG A 188 3.84 7.49 16.94
N THR A 189 5.11 7.59 17.29
CA THR A 189 6.19 7.20 16.40
C THR A 189 6.18 5.67 16.19
N PHE A 190 6.78 5.23 15.09
CA PHE A 190 6.88 3.80 14.79
C PHE A 190 7.69 3.06 15.87
N SER A 191 8.77 3.67 16.36
CA SER A 191 9.58 3.17 17.46
C SER A 191 8.81 3.02 18.78
N GLU A 192 7.95 3.98 19.12
CA GLU A 192 7.09 3.88 20.31
C GLU A 192 6.12 2.71 20.20
N ARG A 193 5.49 2.53 19.03
CA ARG A 193 4.61 1.40 18.78
C ARG A 193 5.34 0.07 18.95
N LEU A 194 6.57 -0.05 18.44
CA LEU A 194 7.37 -1.25 18.63
C LEU A 194 7.78 -1.47 20.09
N ALA A 195 8.09 -0.39 20.82
CA ALA A 195 8.42 -0.46 22.24
C ALA A 195 7.24 -0.96 23.08
N ASP A 196 6.03 -0.48 22.79
CA ASP A 196 4.78 -0.91 23.42
C ASP A 196 4.50 -2.39 23.12
N MET A 197 4.60 -2.81 21.85
CA MET A 197 4.41 -4.21 21.45
C MET A 197 5.41 -5.15 22.16
N HIS A 198 6.67 -4.75 22.27
CA HIS A 198 7.65 -5.53 23.03
C HIS A 198 7.30 -5.58 24.51
N ARG A 199 6.91 -4.45 25.13
CA ARG A 199 6.54 -4.41 26.55
C ARG A 199 5.38 -5.34 26.85
N GLN A 200 4.38 -5.38 25.97
CA GLN A 200 3.21 -6.24 26.11
C GLN A 200 3.53 -7.73 26.00
N ASN A 201 4.48 -8.13 25.15
CA ASN A 201 4.77 -9.54 24.84
C ASN A 201 6.12 -10.04 25.40
N ASN A 202 6.76 -9.27 26.28
CA ASN A 202 8.05 -9.63 26.88
C ASN A 202 7.97 -10.93 27.71
N ASP A 203 6.80 -11.26 28.24
CA ASP A 203 6.50 -12.48 28.98
C ASP A 203 6.61 -13.76 28.13
N LEU A 204 6.49 -13.64 26.81
CA LEU A 204 6.61 -14.75 25.85
C LEU A 204 8.03 -14.95 25.31
N LEU A 205 8.99 -14.11 25.70
CA LEU A 205 10.40 -14.22 25.33
C LEU A 205 11.14 -15.07 26.37
N GLU A 206 11.56 -16.27 25.98
CA GLU A 206 12.18 -17.24 26.88
C GLU A 206 13.71 -17.22 26.77
N ARG A 207 14.24 -17.11 25.55
CA ARG A 207 15.68 -17.18 25.27
C ARG A 207 16.31 -15.80 25.10
N ASP A 208 17.58 -15.67 25.46
CA ASP A 208 18.31 -14.40 25.31
C ASP A 208 18.54 -14.03 23.84
N GLU A 209 18.72 -15.02 22.96
CA GLU A 209 18.79 -14.83 21.50
C GLU A 209 17.55 -14.09 20.95
N GLU A 210 16.37 -14.36 21.51
CA GLU A 210 15.11 -13.74 21.08
C GLU A 210 15.03 -12.27 21.53
N ARG A 211 15.54 -11.99 22.75
CA ARG A 211 15.65 -10.62 23.26
C ARG A 211 16.64 -9.81 22.42
N GLU A 212 17.75 -10.41 22.00
CA GLU A 212 18.70 -9.80 21.08
C GLU A 212 18.08 -9.50 19.72
N GLN A 213 17.31 -10.44 19.15
CA GLN A 213 16.60 -10.24 17.88
C GLN A 213 15.61 -9.07 17.96
N VAL A 214 14.81 -8.97 19.02
CA VAL A 214 13.88 -7.85 19.18
C VAL A 214 14.62 -6.53 19.38
N ASN A 215 15.70 -6.51 20.15
CA ASN A 215 16.53 -5.32 20.33
C ASN A 215 17.18 -4.87 19.01
N HIS A 216 17.58 -5.81 18.17
CA HIS A 216 18.10 -5.50 16.83
C HIS A 216 17.04 -4.84 15.95
N ILE A 217 15.83 -5.39 15.91
CA ILE A 217 14.70 -4.83 15.14
C ILE A 217 14.37 -3.41 15.62
N LYS A 218 14.31 -3.20 16.95
CA LYS A 218 14.08 -1.86 17.53
C LYS A 218 15.16 -0.87 17.12
N LYS A 219 16.43 -1.27 17.18
CA LYS A 219 17.55 -0.39 16.80
C LYS A 219 17.45 0.06 15.34
N ILE A 220 17.06 -0.84 14.43
CA ILE A 220 16.87 -0.49 13.02
C ILE A 220 15.70 0.48 12.87
N ALA A 221 14.58 0.23 13.55
CA ALA A 221 13.40 1.10 13.50
C ALA A 221 13.70 2.52 14.04
N THR A 222 14.38 2.64 15.18
CA THR A 222 14.75 3.93 15.77
C THR A 222 15.69 4.72 14.87
N TRP A 223 16.66 4.06 14.23
CA TRP A 223 17.53 4.73 13.26
C TRP A 223 16.76 5.28 12.05
N THR A 224 15.71 4.58 11.61
CA THR A 224 14.84 5.03 10.52
C THR A 224 13.98 6.23 10.93
N ASP A 225 13.43 6.23 12.14
CA ASP A 225 12.60 7.32 12.66
C ASP A 225 13.41 8.61 12.86
N GLU A 226 14.61 8.52 13.44
CA GLU A 226 15.51 9.67 13.64
C GLU A 226 15.86 10.38 12.31
N LYS A 227 15.97 9.63 11.21
CA LYS A 227 16.18 10.19 9.87
C LYS A 227 14.92 10.72 9.20
N SER A 228 13.75 10.43 9.75
CA SER A 228 12.44 10.80 9.21
C SER A 228 11.96 12.15 9.73
N GLU A 229 12.30 12.50 10.98
CA GLU A 229 11.86 13.73 11.67
C GLU A 229 12.40 15.04 11.05
N GLU A 230 13.44 14.98 10.21
CA GLU A 230 14.02 16.16 9.56
C GLU A 230 13.18 16.74 8.40
N ARG A 231 11.97 16.23 8.11
CA ARG A 231 11.15 16.65 6.95
C ARG A 231 9.74 17.09 7.34
N PRO A 232 9.20 18.15 6.69
CA PRO A 232 7.96 18.77 7.11
C PRO A 232 6.74 17.87 6.87
N ALA A 233 5.71 18.13 7.70
CA ALA A 233 4.40 17.49 7.82
C ALA A 233 4.05 16.45 6.73
N GLN A 234 4.13 15.19 7.14
CA GLN A 234 3.71 14.03 6.37
C GLN A 234 2.21 13.81 6.58
N LEU A 235 1.50 13.30 5.56
CA LEU A 235 0.19 12.69 5.79
C LEU A 235 0.37 11.49 6.73
N PRO A 236 -0.59 11.19 7.61
CA PRO A 236 -0.44 10.13 8.60
C PRO A 236 -0.13 8.80 7.92
N GLU A 237 0.98 8.15 8.30
CA GLU A 237 1.34 6.81 7.78
C GLU A 237 0.21 5.79 7.99
N SER A 238 -0.66 6.01 8.97
CA SER A 238 -1.85 5.20 9.25
C SER A 238 -2.87 5.21 8.13
N GLU A 239 -3.20 6.37 7.54
CA GLU A 239 -4.17 6.46 6.44
C GLU A 239 -3.66 5.71 5.20
N PHE A 240 -2.35 5.77 4.94
CA PHE A 240 -1.73 5.08 3.82
C PHE A 240 -1.72 3.55 4.00
N ILE A 241 -1.63 3.04 5.24
CA ILE A 241 -1.71 1.61 5.54
C ILE A 241 -3.14 1.11 5.38
N GLU A 242 -4.11 1.86 5.89
CA GLU A 242 -5.53 1.49 5.90
C GLU A 242 -6.11 1.50 4.47
N GLU A 243 -5.83 2.52 3.67
CA GLU A 243 -6.32 2.61 2.28
C GLU A 243 -5.74 1.50 1.40
N ARG A 244 -4.50 1.07 1.67
CA ARG A 244 -3.82 0.03 0.90
C ARG A 244 -4.19 -1.39 1.31
N THR A 245 -4.47 -1.61 2.60
CA THR A 245 -5.04 -2.88 3.09
C THR A 245 -6.44 -3.08 2.53
N LEU A 246 -7.29 -2.05 2.59
CA LEU A 246 -8.61 -2.06 1.94
C LEU A 246 -8.52 -2.31 0.43
N SER A 247 -7.58 -1.67 -0.26
CA SER A 247 -7.38 -1.90 -1.70
C SER A 247 -6.94 -3.34 -2.00
N ALA A 248 -6.03 -3.90 -1.21
CA ALA A 248 -5.56 -5.29 -1.38
C ALA A 248 -6.64 -6.32 -1.02
N GLU A 249 -7.48 -6.05 -0.01
CA GLU A 249 -8.62 -6.87 0.36
C GLU A 249 -9.70 -6.85 -0.74
N GLN A 250 -10.00 -5.68 -1.32
CA GLN A 250 -10.92 -5.56 -2.46
C GLN A 250 -10.39 -6.29 -3.71
N GLU A 251 -9.08 -6.25 -3.96
CA GLU A 251 -8.44 -7.02 -5.03
C GLU A 251 -8.58 -8.53 -4.79
N GLN A 252 -8.39 -9.00 -3.55
CA GLN A 252 -8.57 -10.42 -3.20
C GLN A 252 -10.03 -10.90 -3.26
N GLU A 253 -10.98 -10.05 -2.87
CA GLU A 253 -12.42 -10.38 -2.94
C GLU A 253 -12.93 -10.45 -4.38
N GLN A 254 -12.38 -9.67 -5.30
CA GLN A 254 -12.74 -9.72 -6.73
C GLN A 254 -12.09 -10.88 -7.49
N GLU A 255 -11.00 -11.44 -6.96
CA GLU A 255 -10.34 -12.62 -7.52
C GLU A 255 -11.00 -13.96 -7.12
N GLN A 256 -11.88 -13.97 -6.10
CA GLN A 256 -12.66 -15.12 -5.64
C GLN A 256 -14.01 -15.25 -6.35
#